data_AF-A0A353GL76-F1
#
_entry.id   AF-A0A353GL76-F1
#
_cell.length_a   1.000
_cell.length_b   1.000
_cell.length_c   1.000
_cell.angle_alpha   90.00
_cell.angle_beta   90.00
_cell.angle_gamma   90.00
#
_symmetry.space_group_name_H-M   'P 1'
#
loop_
_entity.id
_entity.type
_entity.pdbx_description
1 polymer ?
#
loop_
_entity_poly.entity_id
_entity_poly.type
_entity_poly.pdbx_seq_one_letter_code
_entity_poly.pdbx_strand_id
1 'polypeptide(L)'
;MDRAYAAKLMGFDGPQENSLDSVTNRSEFESRVAGVLAVFAQHAATLAQDLILFSSPPWSLMRIGDAYVTGSSIMPQKRNPDFAEVTKAKAALAGASAALLIDLTRGDPSGY
;
A
#
# COMPACT_ATOMS: atom_id res chain seq x y z
N MET A 1 -0.26 14.60 -35.53
CA MET A 1 0.68 14.78 -34.40
C MET A 1 1.64 13.60 -34.42
N ASP A 2 2.94 13.84 -34.30
CA ASP A 2 3.93 12.76 -34.19
C ASP A 2 3.93 12.21 -32.76
N ARG A 3 3.45 10.97 -32.60
CA ARG A 3 3.31 10.32 -31.29
C ARG A 3 4.65 9.87 -30.72
N ALA A 4 5.64 9.54 -31.57
CA ALA A 4 6.97 9.15 -31.14
C ALA A 4 7.75 10.36 -30.61
N TYR A 5 7.64 11.50 -31.31
CA TYR A 5 8.20 12.76 -30.83
C TYR A 5 7.58 13.19 -29.50
N ALA A 6 6.26 13.06 -29.34
CA ALA A 6 5.57 13.37 -28.09
C ALA A 6 5.98 12.44 -26.93
N ALA A 7 6.08 11.13 -27.18
CA ALA A 7 6.55 10.16 -26.17
C ALA A 7 7.97 10.49 -25.68
N LYS A 8 8.88 10.83 -26.62
CA LYS A 8 10.25 11.25 -26.29
C LYS A 8 10.29 12.52 -25.43
N LEU A 9 9.46 13.52 -25.74
CA LEU A 9 9.39 14.74 -24.93
C LEU A 9 8.89 14.49 -23.50
N MET A 10 8.03 13.48 -23.31
CA MET A 10 7.48 13.11 -22.01
C MET A 10 8.29 12.02 -21.27
N GLY A 11 9.39 11.53 -21.86
CA GLY A 11 10.26 10.52 -21.25
C GLY A 11 9.68 9.09 -21.24
N PHE A 12 8.71 8.80 -22.10
CA PHE A 12 8.22 7.43 -22.30
C PHE A 12 9.08 6.70 -23.32
N ASP A 13 9.19 5.38 -23.18
CA ASP A 13 9.92 4.51 -24.12
C ASP A 13 9.31 4.51 -25.54
N GLY A 14 8.01 4.76 -25.64
CA GLY A 14 7.30 4.85 -26.91
C GLY A 14 5.80 5.10 -26.75
N PRO A 15 5.09 5.38 -27.85
CA PRO A 15 3.64 5.49 -27.83
C PRO A 15 2.97 4.12 -27.73
N GLN A 16 1.85 4.03 -27.03
CA GLN A 16 0.96 2.86 -27.04
C GLN A 16 0.50 2.53 -28.47
N GLU A 17 0.54 1.27 -28.89
CA GLU A 17 0.21 0.90 -30.26
C GLU A 17 -1.30 1.04 -30.53
N ASN A 18 -2.13 0.59 -29.58
CA ASN A 18 -3.58 0.61 -29.69
C ASN A 18 -4.18 1.85 -28.99
N SER A 19 -4.81 2.72 -29.77
CA SER A 19 -5.48 3.92 -29.24
C SER A 19 -6.72 3.62 -28.40
N LEU A 20 -7.43 2.52 -28.68
CA LEU A 20 -8.59 2.09 -27.90
C LEU A 20 -8.16 1.55 -26.54
N ASP A 21 -7.07 0.77 -26.51
CA ASP A 21 -6.50 0.27 -25.25
C ASP A 21 -6.02 1.43 -24.37
N SER A 22 -5.35 2.42 -24.99
CA SER A 22 -4.88 3.62 -24.30
C SER A 22 -5.97 4.39 -23.54
N VAL A 23 -7.24 4.29 -23.97
CA VAL A 23 -8.37 4.96 -23.29
C VAL A 23 -9.19 4.04 -22.39
N THR A 24 -9.18 2.73 -22.66
CA THR A 24 -9.96 1.72 -21.93
C THR A 24 -9.22 1.28 -20.65
N ASN A 25 -7.90 1.23 -20.67
CA ASN A 25 -7.09 0.49 -19.69
C ASN A 25 -6.75 1.27 -18.40
N ARG A 26 -7.66 2.13 -17.94
CA ARG A 26 -7.48 3.17 -16.90
C ARG A 26 -7.20 2.68 -15.48
N SER A 27 -7.42 1.40 -15.21
CA SER A 27 -7.25 0.81 -13.89
C SER A 27 -6.15 -0.24 -13.89
N GLU A 28 -5.59 -0.61 -15.04
CA GLU A 28 -4.66 -1.73 -15.12
C GLU A 28 -3.33 -1.39 -14.45
N PHE A 29 -2.78 -0.20 -14.71
CA PHE A 29 -1.55 0.23 -14.07
C PHE A 29 -1.76 0.46 -12.56
N GLU A 30 -2.84 1.13 -12.21
CA GLU A 30 -3.25 1.48 -10.86
C GLU A 30 -3.47 0.22 -10.00
N SER A 31 -4.20 -0.77 -10.53
CA SER A 31 -4.45 -2.04 -9.85
C SER A 31 -3.18 -2.85 -9.66
N ARG A 32 -2.26 -2.86 -10.64
CA ARG A 32 -0.93 -3.50 -10.49
C ARG A 32 -0.12 -2.84 -9.39
N VAL A 33 -0.02 -1.51 -9.38
CA VAL A 33 0.70 -0.76 -8.34
C VAL A 33 0.06 -0.99 -6.98
N ALA A 34 -1.27 -0.89 -6.89
CA ALA A 34 -2.01 -1.14 -5.65
C ALA A 34 -1.81 -2.58 -5.15
N GLY A 35 -1.77 -3.57 -6.04
CA GLY A 35 -1.49 -4.97 -5.71
C GLY A 35 -0.09 -5.16 -5.10
N VAL A 36 0.95 -4.57 -5.70
CA VAL A 36 2.31 -4.61 -5.15
C VAL A 36 2.37 -3.94 -3.77
N LEU A 37 1.73 -2.78 -3.63
CA LEU A 37 1.66 -2.06 -2.35
C LEU A 37 0.86 -2.83 -1.29
N ALA A 38 -0.20 -3.55 -1.68
CA ALA A 38 -0.97 -4.39 -0.78
C ALA A 38 -0.11 -5.54 -0.23
N VAL A 39 0.65 -6.23 -1.10
CA VAL A 39 1.59 -7.29 -0.66
C VAL A 39 2.68 -6.72 0.26
N PHE A 40 3.26 -5.57 -0.09
CA PHE A 40 4.21 -4.89 0.78
C PHE A 40 3.60 -4.57 2.15
N ALA A 41 2.36 -4.07 2.18
CA ALA A 41 1.67 -3.75 3.42
C ALA A 41 1.38 -5.01 4.26
N GLN A 42 1.11 -6.16 3.64
CA GLN A 42 1.01 -7.44 4.37
C GLN A 42 2.32 -7.81 5.06
N HIS A 43 3.46 -7.70 4.37
CA HIS A 43 4.77 -7.92 5.01
C HIS A 43 5.04 -6.94 6.15
N ALA A 44 4.68 -5.67 5.97
CA ALA A 44 4.79 -4.66 7.02
C ALA A 44 3.89 -4.97 8.23
N ALA A 45 2.70 -5.53 8.01
CA ALA A 45 1.80 -5.97 9.08
C ALA A 45 2.36 -7.16 9.86
N THR A 46 3.00 -8.13 9.18
CA THR A 46 3.72 -9.22 9.85
C THR A 46 4.84 -8.68 10.73
N LEU A 47 5.70 -7.79 10.18
CA LEU A 47 6.75 -7.16 10.96
C LEU A 47 6.20 -6.37 12.15
N ALA A 48 5.11 -5.62 11.96
CA ALA A 48 4.44 -4.90 13.03
C ALA A 48 3.92 -5.84 14.13
N GLN A 49 3.39 -7.00 13.77
CA GLN A 49 2.97 -8.03 14.72
C GLN A 49 4.15 -8.58 15.52
N ASP A 50 5.29 -8.84 14.87
CA ASP A 50 6.51 -9.29 15.54
C ASP A 50 7.01 -8.22 16.53
N LEU A 51 7.04 -6.95 16.12
CA LEU A 51 7.41 -5.83 17.00
C LEU A 51 6.48 -5.72 18.22
N ILE A 52 5.17 -5.88 18.04
CA ILE A 52 4.19 -5.90 19.14
C ILE A 52 4.50 -7.06 20.09
N LEU A 53 4.67 -8.28 19.58
CA LEU A 53 4.92 -9.47 20.40
C LEU A 53 6.24 -9.38 21.15
N PHE A 54 7.33 -9.03 20.46
CA PHE A 54 8.67 -9.00 21.04
C PHE A 54 8.85 -7.87 22.06
N SER A 55 8.05 -6.80 21.98
CA SER A 55 8.07 -5.72 22.97
C SER A 55 7.06 -5.88 24.12
N SER A 56 6.11 -6.81 23.99
CA SER A 56 5.07 -7.05 25.00
C SER A 56 5.51 -8.05 26.07
N PRO A 57 5.06 -7.90 27.32
CA PRO A 57 5.09 -8.99 28.30
C PRO A 57 4.20 -10.16 27.81
N PRO A 58 4.62 -11.43 27.91
CA PRO A 58 5.78 -11.94 28.67
C PRO A 58 7.11 -11.98 27.91
N TRP A 59 7.13 -11.81 26.58
CA TRP A 59 8.34 -12.03 25.76
C TRP A 59 9.48 -11.06 26.09
N SER A 60 9.19 -9.76 26.13
CA SER A 60 10.16 -8.70 26.46
C SER A 60 11.54 -8.85 25.80
N LEU A 61 11.58 -9.35 24.56
CA LEU A 61 12.80 -9.64 23.81
C LEU A 61 13.48 -8.37 23.29
N MET A 62 12.72 -7.28 23.11
CA MET A 62 13.23 -5.98 22.69
C MET A 62 12.48 -4.83 23.34
N ARG A 63 13.11 -3.64 23.35
CA ARG A 63 12.50 -2.39 23.81
C ARG A 63 12.46 -1.38 22.67
N ILE A 64 11.25 -0.97 22.28
CA ILE A 64 11.05 0.10 21.29
C ILE A 64 11.33 1.45 21.96
N GLY A 65 12.01 2.37 21.26
CA GLY A 65 12.37 3.68 21.80
C GLY A 65 11.16 4.52 22.22
N ASP A 66 11.32 5.33 23.27
CA ASP A 66 10.24 6.14 23.87
C ASP A 66 9.58 7.11 22.86
N ALA A 67 10.32 7.55 21.83
CA ALA A 67 9.79 8.39 20.76
C ALA A 67 8.77 7.69 19.83
N TYR A 68 8.70 6.36 19.85
CA TYR A 68 7.89 5.54 18.95
C TYR A 68 6.77 4.78 19.67
N VAL A 69 6.63 4.97 20.98
CA VAL A 69 5.56 4.37 21.77
C VAL A 69 4.75 5.46 22.45
N THR A 70 3.46 5.24 22.59
CA THR A 70 2.62 6.08 23.42
C THR A 70 2.49 5.45 24.80
N GLY A 71 2.19 6.29 25.80
CA GLY A 71 1.99 5.84 27.18
C GLY A 71 0.70 6.38 27.76
N SER A 72 0.45 6.05 29.01
CA SER A 72 -0.65 6.62 29.78
C SER A 72 -0.11 7.54 30.86
N SER A 73 -0.75 8.69 31.06
CA SER A 73 -0.43 9.60 32.17
C SER A 73 -0.66 8.98 33.55
N ILE A 74 -1.53 7.96 33.65
CA ILE A 74 -1.86 7.26 34.90
C ILE A 74 -0.96 6.02 35.09
N MET A 75 -0.50 5.40 34.01
CA MET A 75 0.31 4.17 34.04
C MET A 75 1.66 4.40 33.36
N PRO A 76 2.70 4.83 34.10
CA PRO A 76 4.02 5.17 33.55
C PRO A 76 4.72 4.00 32.84
N GLN A 77 4.42 2.76 33.25
CA GLN A 77 4.96 1.54 32.67
C GLN A 77 4.25 1.11 31.38
N LYS A 78 3.07 1.66 31.09
CA LYS A 78 2.30 1.29 29.90
C LYS A 78 2.95 1.91 28.68
N ARG A 79 3.35 1.06 27.73
CA ARG A 79 4.02 1.43 26.48
C ARG A 79 3.32 0.72 25.34
N ASN A 80 2.68 1.49 24.47
CA ASN A 80 1.93 0.96 23.36
C ASN A 80 2.63 1.30 22.03
N PRO A 81 3.00 0.30 21.21
CA PRO A 81 3.53 0.54 19.88
C PRO A 81 2.39 0.85 18.88
N ASP A 82 1.68 1.96 19.09
CA ASP A 82 0.50 2.33 18.31
C ASP A 82 0.78 2.40 16.79
N PHE A 83 1.99 2.81 16.39
CA PHE A 83 2.36 2.83 14.97
C PHE A 83 2.27 1.44 14.33
N ALA A 84 2.62 0.39 15.09
CA ALA A 84 2.58 -0.99 14.62
C ALA A 84 1.12 -1.47 14.51
N GLU A 85 0.27 -1.11 15.47
CA GLU A 85 -1.18 -1.39 15.42
C GLU A 85 -1.84 -0.71 14.20
N VAL A 86 -1.53 0.56 13.97
CA VAL A 86 -2.02 1.32 12.81
C VAL A 86 -1.50 0.71 11.50
N THR A 87 -0.25 0.26 11.46
CA THR A 87 0.34 -0.38 10.27
C THR A 87 -0.43 -1.62 9.89
N LYS A 88 -0.79 -2.47 10.86
CA LYS A 88 -1.63 -3.66 10.63
C LYS A 88 -3.01 -3.29 10.08
N ALA A 89 -3.66 -2.29 10.66
CA ALA A 89 -4.97 -1.82 10.19
C ALA A 89 -4.90 -1.29 8.75
N LYS A 90 -3.86 -0.51 8.42
CA LYS A 90 -3.64 0.02 7.08
C LYS A 90 -3.34 -1.05 6.04
N ALA A 91 -2.73 -2.17 6.42
CA ALA A 91 -2.50 -3.29 5.50
C ALA A 91 -3.81 -3.91 5.00
N ALA A 92 -4.82 -4.04 5.87
CA ALA A 92 -6.15 -4.49 5.46
C ALA A 92 -6.80 -3.50 4.47
N LEU A 93 -6.67 -2.20 4.74
CA LEU A 93 -7.18 -1.16 3.84
C LEU A 93 -6.50 -1.21 2.46
N ALA A 94 -5.17 -1.37 2.43
CA ALA A 94 -4.42 -1.47 1.17
C ALA A 94 -4.88 -2.67 0.32
N GLY A 95 -5.12 -3.83 0.94
CA GLY A 95 -5.68 -5.00 0.27
C GLY A 95 -7.09 -4.75 -0.29
N ALA A 96 -7.96 -4.11 0.49
CA ALA A 96 -9.30 -3.75 0.04
C ALA A 96 -9.27 -2.75 -1.13
N SER A 97 -8.42 -1.73 -1.10
CA SER A 97 -8.26 -0.78 -2.19
C SER A 97 -7.78 -1.45 -3.48
N ALA A 98 -6.84 -2.39 -3.40
CA ALA A 98 -6.38 -3.13 -4.58
C ALA A 98 -7.52 -3.98 -5.19
N ALA A 99 -8.32 -4.65 -4.36
CA ALA A 99 -9.48 -5.42 -4.82
C ALA A 99 -10.53 -4.52 -5.50
N LEU A 100 -10.84 -3.37 -4.90
CA LEU A 100 -11.79 -2.41 -5.45
C LEU A 100 -11.35 -1.85 -6.81
N LEU A 101 -10.05 -1.60 -7.00
CA LEU A 101 -9.51 -1.12 -8.28
C LEU A 101 -9.65 -2.15 -9.40
N ILE A 102 -9.49 -3.44 -9.09
CA ILE A 102 -9.71 -4.53 -10.04
C ILE A 102 -11.19 -4.63 -10.40
N ASP A 103 -12.07 -4.50 -9.41
CA ASP A 103 -13.51 -4.61 -9.61
C ASP A 103 -14.12 -3.41 -10.33
N LEU A 104 -13.48 -2.23 -10.27
CA LEU A 104 -14.00 -0.99 -10.83
C LEU A 104 -14.25 -1.09 -12.35
N THR A 105 -13.37 -1.79 -13.07
CA THR A 105 -13.45 -1.93 -14.53
C THR A 105 -14.08 -3.24 -14.98
N ARG A 106 -14.72 -3.96 -14.05
CA ARG A 106 -15.27 -5.29 -14.33
C ARG A 106 -16.54 -5.19 -15.16
N GLY A 107 -16.42 -5.55 -16.43
CA GLY A 107 -17.54 -5.61 -17.36
C GLY A 107 -17.88 -4.27 -18.03
N ASP A 108 -16.96 -3.31 -17.98
CA ASP A 108 -17.11 -2.06 -18.71
C ASP A 108 -17.03 -2.29 -20.23
N PRO A 109 -17.82 -1.56 -21.03
CA PRO A 109 -17.68 -1.58 -22.48
C PRO A 109 -16.30 -1.04 -22.88
N SER A 110 -15.79 -1.47 -24.04
CA SER A 110 -14.56 -0.89 -24.58
C SER A 110 -14.79 0.59 -24.94
N GLY A 111 -13.75 1.41 -24.73
CA GLY A 111 -13.84 2.86 -24.90
C GLY A 111 -13.60 3.62 -23.58
N TYR A 112 -14.16 4.83 -23.48
CA TYR A 112 -14.10 5.67 -22.29
C TYR A 112 -15.21 5.30 -21.31
#